data_AF-A0A3A6QNY9-F1
#
_entry.id   AF-A0A3A6QNY9-F1
#
_cell.length_a   1.000
_cell.length_b   1.000
_cell.length_c   1.000
_cell.angle_alpha   90.00
_cell.angle_beta   90.00
_cell.angle_gamma   90.00
#
_symmetry.space_group_name_H-M   'P 1'
#
loop_
_entity.id
_entity.type
_entity.pdbx_description
1 polymer ?
#
loop_
_entity_poly.entity_id
_entity_poly.type
_entity_poly.pdbx_seq_one_letter_code
_entity_poly.pdbx_strand_id
1 'polypeptide(L)'
;MKFCDECGSLMHTEGDTWVCRSCANEESRDAEAEAAMTTRDGQQNDEAPAVADATQEASETVQESCPAEDCDSDRATSEMMPKPGGSYEVRLFTCVECGHKWRAS
;
A
#
# COMPACT_ATOMS: atom_id res chain seq x y z
N MET A 1 -3.78 -24.91 9.90
CA MET A 1 -4.07 -24.88 8.46
C MET A 1 -2.76 -25.10 7.70
N LYS A 2 -2.75 -25.92 6.65
CA LYS A 2 -1.55 -26.27 5.87
C LYS A 2 -1.77 -25.96 4.38
N PHE A 3 -0.72 -25.47 3.73
CA PHE A 3 -0.67 -25.26 2.27
C PHE A 3 0.24 -26.31 1.65
N CYS A 4 -0.09 -26.73 0.42
CA CYS A 4 0.70 -27.70 -0.33
C CYS A 4 1.99 -27.08 -0.85
N ASP A 5 3.13 -27.70 -0.59
CA ASP A 5 4.45 -27.20 -1.03
C ASP A 5 4.63 -27.22 -2.55
N GLU A 6 3.89 -28.08 -3.28
CA GLU A 6 4.03 -28.17 -4.74
C GLU A 6 3.24 -27.10 -5.51
N CYS A 7 2.06 -26.71 -5.02
CA CYS A 7 1.16 -25.84 -5.78
C CYS A 7 0.58 -24.65 -4.98
N GLY A 8 0.90 -24.53 -3.70
CA GLY A 8 0.41 -23.45 -2.82
C GLY A 8 -1.09 -23.50 -2.52
N SER A 9 -1.80 -24.54 -2.97
CA SER A 9 -3.22 -24.69 -2.67
C SER A 9 -3.43 -25.10 -1.20
N LEU A 10 -4.54 -24.66 -0.63
CA LEU A 10 -4.96 -25.07 0.71
C LEU A 10 -5.21 -26.59 0.73
N MET A 11 -4.63 -27.30 1.70
CA MET A 11 -4.82 -28.75 1.86
C MET A 11 -6.02 -29.05 2.75
N HIS A 12 -6.66 -30.19 2.51
CA HIS A 12 -7.78 -30.69 3.29
C HIS A 12 -7.34 -31.87 4.17
N THR A 13 -7.94 -32.00 5.34
CA THR A 13 -7.70 -33.15 6.22
C THR A 13 -8.64 -34.29 5.85
N GLU A 14 -8.08 -35.44 5.52
CA GLU A 14 -8.80 -36.71 5.39
C GLU A 14 -8.21 -37.70 6.42
N GLY A 15 -8.86 -37.80 7.58
CA GLY A 15 -8.35 -38.58 8.72
C GLY A 15 -6.99 -38.05 9.20
N ASP A 16 -5.98 -38.90 9.09
CA ASP A 16 -4.59 -38.65 9.49
C ASP A 16 -3.70 -38.16 8.32
N THR A 17 -4.30 -37.78 7.18
CA THR A 17 -3.59 -37.31 5.98
C THR A 17 -4.06 -35.91 5.55
N TRP A 18 -3.10 -35.10 5.11
CA TRP A 18 -3.32 -33.87 4.37
C TRP A 18 -3.38 -34.19 2.88
N VAL A 19 -4.51 -33.88 2.23
CA VAL A 19 -4.73 -34.13 0.80
C VAL A 19 -4.90 -32.80 0.07
N CYS A 20 -4.07 -32.58 -0.93
CA CYS A 20 -4.22 -31.46 -1.86
C CYS A 20 -5.15 -31.87 -3.02
N ARG A 21 -6.32 -31.23 -3.13
CA ARG A 21 -7.27 -31.51 -4.23
C ARG A 21 -6.82 -30.96 -5.59
N SER A 22 -5.87 -30.03 -5.61
CA SER A 22 -5.41 -29.37 -6.83
C SER A 22 -4.34 -30.17 -7.59
N CYS A 23 -3.40 -30.78 -6.87
CA CYS A 23 -2.32 -31.58 -7.46
C CYS A 23 -2.30 -33.05 -7.01
N ALA A 24 -3.28 -33.48 -6.20
CA ALA A 24 -3.38 -34.82 -5.63
C ALA A 24 -2.21 -35.22 -4.71
N ASN A 25 -1.44 -34.27 -4.20
CA ASN A 25 -0.38 -34.54 -3.22
C ASN A 25 -0.97 -34.93 -1.85
N GLU A 26 -0.32 -35.90 -1.19
CA GLU A 26 -0.73 -36.44 0.10
C GLU A 26 0.43 -36.41 1.09
N GLU A 27 0.17 -35.96 2.32
CA GLU A 27 1.18 -35.87 3.38
C GLU A 27 0.61 -36.32 4.73
N SER A 28 1.39 -37.02 5.55
CA SER A 28 0.96 -37.44 6.90
C SER A 28 0.74 -36.24 7.81
N ARG A 29 -0.32 -36.28 8.62
CA ARG A 29 -0.56 -35.29 9.67
C ARG A 29 0.35 -35.57 10.87
N ASP A 30 1.00 -34.51 11.34
CA ASP A 30 1.77 -34.55 12.58
C ASP A 30 0.92 -33.97 13.72
N ALA A 31 0.46 -34.83 14.63
CA ALA A 31 -0.45 -34.44 15.69
C ALA A 31 0.17 -33.43 16.68
N GLU A 32 1.49 -33.40 16.83
CA GLU A 32 2.21 -32.46 17.70
C GLU A 32 2.27 -31.06 17.06
N ALA A 33 2.52 -30.99 15.75
CA ALA A 33 2.48 -29.75 14.97
C ALA A 33 1.05 -29.16 14.91
N GLU A 34 0.03 -30.01 14.81
CA GLU A 34 -1.37 -29.59 14.85
C GLU A 34 -1.77 -29.07 16.24
N ALA A 35 -1.29 -29.69 17.32
CA ALA A 35 -1.55 -29.24 18.70
C ALA A 35 -0.91 -27.88 19.01
N ALA A 36 0.17 -27.51 18.32
CA ALA A 36 0.76 -26.17 18.40
C ALA A 36 -0.10 -25.08 17.73
N MET A 37 -1.04 -25.46 16.85
CA MET A 37 -2.00 -24.54 16.23
C MET A 37 -3.16 -24.23 17.19
N THR A 38 -2.87 -23.42 18.20
CA THR A 38 -3.87 -22.97 19.17
C THR A 38 -4.70 -21.79 18.63
N THR A 39 -6.02 -21.84 18.83
CA THR A 39 -6.90 -20.68 18.64
C THR A 39 -6.65 -19.68 19.77
N ARG A 40 -6.04 -18.53 19.47
CA ARG A 40 -6.02 -17.40 20.40
C ARG A 40 -7.30 -16.58 20.23
N ASP A 41 -8.32 -16.89 21.02
CA ASP A 41 -9.44 -15.99 21.23
C ASP A 41 -8.92 -14.70 21.88
N GLY A 42 -8.93 -13.58 21.15
CA GLY A 42 -8.56 -12.27 21.69
C GLY A 42 -7.36 -11.57 21.06
N GLN A 43 -6.98 -11.85 19.81
CA GLN A 43 -6.19 -10.88 19.04
C GLN A 43 -7.07 -9.69 18.60
N GLN A 44 -7.54 -8.91 19.57
CA GLN A 44 -7.97 -7.53 19.34
C GLN A 44 -6.73 -6.66 19.47
N ASN A 45 -6.00 -6.51 18.38
CA ASN A 45 -5.17 -5.32 18.23
C ASN A 45 -6.13 -4.23 17.76
N ASP A 46 -6.76 -3.52 18.72
CA ASP A 46 -7.54 -2.31 18.45
C ASP A 46 -6.65 -1.18 17.87
N GLU A 47 -5.34 -1.38 17.88
CA GLU A 47 -4.39 -0.55 17.15
C GLU A 47 -4.53 -0.82 15.65
N ALA A 48 -5.06 0.18 14.94
CA ALA A 48 -5.03 0.19 13.49
C ALA A 48 -3.57 0.02 13.03
N PRO A 49 -3.27 -0.90 12.10
CA PRO A 49 -1.92 -1.02 11.57
C PRO A 49 -1.49 0.35 11.02
N ALA A 50 -0.23 0.72 11.24
CA ALA A 50 0.32 1.94 10.67
C ALA A 50 0.25 1.84 9.14
N VAL A 51 -0.76 2.47 8.56
CA VAL A 51 -0.90 2.67 7.13
C VAL A 51 -0.18 3.97 6.81
N ALA A 52 0.78 3.92 5.89
CA ALA A 52 1.29 5.13 5.28
C ALA A 52 0.16 5.71 4.43
N ASP A 53 -0.49 6.75 4.93
CA ASP A 53 -1.48 7.49 4.16
C ASP A 53 -0.74 8.25 3.05
N ALA A 54 -0.66 7.65 1.86
CA ALA A 54 -0.02 8.25 0.69
C ALA A 54 -0.79 9.47 0.14
N THR A 55 -1.91 9.85 0.78
CA THR A 55 -2.69 11.06 0.48
C THR A 55 -2.18 12.26 1.29
N GLN A 56 -1.41 12.03 2.36
CA GLN A 56 -0.84 13.10 3.16
C GLN A 56 0.42 13.65 2.49
N GLU A 57 0.22 14.79 1.81
CA GLU A 57 1.27 15.73 1.45
C GLU A 57 2.33 15.18 0.50
N ALA A 58 1.90 14.70 -0.68
CA ALA A 58 2.79 14.55 -1.85
C ALA A 58 3.25 15.90 -2.44
N SER A 59 3.28 16.93 -1.60
CA SER A 59 3.71 18.28 -1.90
C SER A 59 5.23 18.32 -1.76
N GLU A 60 5.94 17.97 -2.83
CA GLU A 60 7.41 18.05 -2.86
C GLU A 60 7.85 19.48 -3.17
N THR A 61 8.84 20.00 -2.43
CA THR A 61 9.48 21.26 -2.81
C THR A 61 10.49 21.01 -3.92
N VAL A 62 10.28 21.65 -5.07
CA VAL A 62 11.15 21.56 -6.25
C VAL A 62 11.83 22.88 -6.54
N GLN A 63 12.87 22.83 -7.38
CA GLN A 63 13.55 24.01 -7.88
C GLN A 63 12.84 24.49 -9.16
N GLU A 64 12.12 25.59 -9.04
CA GLU A 64 11.35 26.17 -10.14
C GLU A 64 11.15 27.67 -9.91
N SER A 65 11.39 28.46 -10.94
CA SER A 65 11.44 29.93 -10.85
C SER A 65 10.04 30.54 -10.88
N CYS A 66 9.74 31.39 -9.89
CA CYS A 66 8.45 32.02 -9.77
C CYS A 66 8.18 32.95 -10.98
N PRO A 67 7.02 32.83 -11.66
CA PRO A 67 6.68 33.69 -12.78
C PRO A 67 6.18 35.09 -12.37
N ALA A 68 6.10 35.38 -11.07
CA ALA A 68 5.66 36.69 -10.59
C ALA A 68 6.78 37.72 -10.71
N GLU A 69 6.49 38.87 -11.33
CA GLU A 69 7.49 39.92 -11.59
C GLU A 69 8.08 40.53 -10.30
N ASP A 70 7.35 40.45 -9.18
CA ASP A 70 7.77 40.94 -7.86
C ASP A 70 8.42 39.85 -6.97
N CYS A 71 8.79 38.68 -7.53
CA CYS A 71 9.34 37.57 -6.76
C CYS A 71 10.39 36.75 -7.54
N ASP A 72 11.66 36.85 -7.12
CA ASP A 72 12.79 36.11 -7.70
C ASP A 72 13.04 34.74 -7.03
N SER A 73 11.98 34.09 -6.52
CA SER A 73 12.13 32.79 -5.85
C SER A 73 12.38 31.66 -6.85
N ASP A 74 13.36 30.79 -6.57
CA ASP A 74 13.62 29.56 -7.35
C ASP A 74 13.09 28.29 -6.69
N ARG A 75 12.13 28.41 -5.77
CA ARG A 75 11.56 27.27 -5.04
C ARG A 75 10.04 27.29 -5.05
N ALA A 76 9.45 26.15 -5.38
CA ALA A 76 8.01 25.97 -5.39
C ALA A 76 7.62 24.60 -4.84
N THR A 77 6.49 24.52 -4.14
CA THR A 77 5.83 23.26 -3.79
C THR A 77 5.05 22.76 -5.00
N SER A 78 5.25 21.50 -5.38
CA SER A 78 4.55 20.86 -6.48
C SER A 78 3.49 19.88 -5.99
N GLU A 79 2.27 20.00 -6.50
CA GLU A 79 1.15 19.09 -6.18
C GLU A 79 0.51 18.58 -7.47
N MET A 80 0.16 17.29 -7.51
CA MET A 80 -0.63 16.71 -8.59
C MET A 80 -2.11 16.75 -8.23
N MET A 81 -2.92 17.40 -9.07
CA MET A 81 -4.36 17.49 -8.91
C MET A 81 -5.11 16.88 -10.10
N PRO A 82 -6.18 16.10 -9.88
CA PRO A 82 -7.04 15.68 -10.96
C PRO A 82 -7.77 16.90 -11.55
N LYS A 83 -7.88 16.98 -12.87
CA LYS A 83 -8.77 17.97 -13.47
C LYS A 83 -10.22 17.71 -13.08
N PRO A 84 -11.05 18.76 -13.01
CA PRO A 84 -12.50 18.59 -12.95
C PRO A 84 -12.96 17.67 -14.08
N GLY A 85 -13.53 16.50 -13.74
CA GLY A 85 -13.93 15.46 -14.70
C GLY A 85 -12.96 14.29 -14.85
N GLY A 86 -11.83 14.26 -14.15
CA GLY A 86 -10.99 13.06 -13.94
C GLY A 86 -10.24 12.52 -15.16
N SER A 87 -10.21 13.25 -16.27
CA SER A 87 -9.63 12.75 -17.52
C SER A 87 -8.08 12.76 -17.56
N TYR A 88 -7.45 13.62 -16.75
CA TYR A 88 -5.99 13.72 -16.63
C TYR A 88 -5.62 14.50 -15.36
N GLU A 89 -4.38 14.31 -14.93
CA GLU A 89 -3.78 15.00 -13.77
C GLU A 89 -3.01 16.24 -14.25
N VAL A 90 -3.01 17.30 -13.43
CA VAL A 90 -2.25 18.53 -13.66
C VAL A 90 -1.31 18.77 -12.49
N ARG A 91 -0.07 19.15 -12.80
CA ARG A 91 0.89 19.59 -11.79
C ARG A 91 0.70 21.10 -11.55
N LEU A 92 0.44 21.46 -10.30
CA LEU A 92 0.36 22.84 -9.84
C LEU A 92 1.59 23.15 -8.98
N PHE A 93 2.22 24.29 -9.23
CA PHE A 93 3.30 24.84 -8.43
C PHE A 93 2.77 25.95 -7.53
N THR A 94 3.31 26.06 -6.33
CA THR A 94 3.06 27.16 -5.39
C THR A 94 4.40 27.70 -4.91
N CYS A 95 4.70 28.98 -5.17
CA CYS A 95 5.94 29.59 -4.70
C CYS A 95 6.00 29.55 -3.17
N VAL A 96 7.16 29.16 -2.62
CA VAL A 96 7.33 29.06 -1.16
C VAL A 96 7.47 30.43 -0.49
N GLU A 97 7.78 31.49 -1.24
CA GLU A 97 7.99 32.84 -0.71
C GLU A 97 6.75 33.73 -0.86
N CYS A 98 6.23 33.89 -2.08
CA CYS A 98 5.09 34.78 -2.35
C CYS A 98 3.73 34.05 -2.40
N GLY A 99 3.73 32.71 -2.42
CA GLY A 99 2.49 31.92 -2.51
C GLY A 99 1.79 31.95 -3.87
N HIS A 100 2.40 32.54 -4.90
CA HIS A 100 1.85 32.54 -6.26
C HIS A 100 1.64 31.09 -6.74
N LYS A 101 0.55 30.82 -7.47
CA LYS A 101 0.20 29.48 -7.95
C LYS A 101 0.14 29.46 -9.47
N TRP A 102 0.85 28.52 -10.10
CA TRP A 102 0.89 28.38 -11.56
C TRP A 102 0.95 26.92 -11.97
N ARG A 103 0.70 26.64 -13.25
CA ARG A 103 0.72 25.28 -13.80
C ARG A 103 2.06 25.02 -14.46
N ALA A 104 2.50 23.77 -14.43
CA ALA A 104 3.58 23.32 -15.30
C ALA A 104 3.21 23.62 -16.77
N SER A 105 4.15 24.26 -17.49
CA SER A 105 4.02 24.60 -18.91
C SER A 105 4.24 23.41 -19.84
#